data_AF-A0A928LXJ1-F1
#
_entry.id   AF-A0A928LXJ1-F1
#
_cell.length_a   1.000
_cell.length_b   1.000
_cell.length_c   1.000
_cell.angle_alpha   90.00
_cell.angle_beta   90.00
_cell.angle_gamma   90.00
#
_symmetry.space_group_name_H-M   'P 1'
#
loop_
_entity.id
_entity.type
_entity.pdbx_description
1 polymer ?
#
loop_
_entity_poly.entity_id
_entity_poly.type
_entity_poly.pdbx_seq_one_letter_code
_entity_poly.pdbx_strand_id
1 'polypeptide(L)'
;MKSRRIIAVFLCALLILFAGCDASGRDYKDDLIVPLEGDERLIIREWSFLLGSGAEIYYQRGDQNPVLLGQTGGGDDGACPYSLGQYEILREGNTVSIKWLFGDGIWRSKTFELPT
;
A
#
# COMPACT_ATOMS: atom_id res chain seq x y z
N MET A 1 26.58 27.22 34.90
CA MET A 1 25.38 26.39 35.17
C MET A 1 24.16 26.70 34.29
N LYS A 2 24.06 27.89 33.64
CA LYS A 2 22.93 28.25 32.74
C LYS A 2 22.90 27.45 31.42
N SER A 3 24.04 27.21 30.77
CA SER A 3 24.07 26.53 29.45
C SER A 3 23.70 25.04 29.48
N ARG A 4 23.91 24.34 30.61
CA ARG A 4 23.55 22.91 30.73
C ARG A 4 22.04 22.67 30.70
N ARG A 5 21.25 23.64 31.17
CA ARG A 5 19.77 23.58 31.17
C ARG A 5 19.20 23.81 29.76
N ILE A 6 19.82 24.68 28.97
CA ILE A 6 19.40 24.97 27.59
C ILE A 6 19.65 23.76 26.69
N ILE A 7 20.81 23.12 26.82
CA ILE A 7 21.14 21.90 26.06
C ILE A 7 20.17 20.76 26.39
N ALA A 8 19.82 20.57 27.66
CA ALA A 8 18.88 19.53 28.08
C ALA A 8 17.47 19.76 27.51
N VAL A 9 16.99 21.00 27.47
CA VAL A 9 15.69 21.35 26.89
C VAL A 9 15.71 21.14 25.36
N PHE A 10 16.81 21.48 24.70
CA PHE A 10 16.96 21.27 23.25
C PHE A 10 17.00 19.77 22.89
N LEU A 11 17.68 18.95 23.69
CA LEU A 11 17.70 17.49 23.52
C LEU A 11 16.33 16.86 23.80
N CYS A 12 15.59 17.34 24.81
CA CYS A 12 14.22 16.88 25.06
C CYS A 12 13.26 17.30 23.93
N ALA A 13 13.38 18.51 23.38
CA ALA A 13 12.57 18.94 22.24
C ALA A 13 12.88 18.14 20.97
N LEU A 14 14.15 17.80 20.74
CA LEU A 14 14.58 16.94 19.63
C LEU A 14 14.05 15.50 19.81
N LEU A 15 14.08 14.95 21.02
CA LEU A 15 13.52 13.63 21.33
C LEU A 15 12.00 13.58 21.18
N ILE A 16 11.28 14.67 21.49
CA ILE A 16 9.82 14.76 21.25
C ILE A 16 9.52 14.85 19.75
N LEU A 17 10.36 15.53 18.96
CA LEU A 17 10.25 15.58 17.50
C LEU A 17 10.52 14.23 16.82
N PHE A 18 11.37 13.38 17.43
CA PHE A 18 11.61 12.00 16.96
C PHE A 18 10.72 10.94 17.65
N ALA A 19 9.97 11.30 18.70
CA ALA A 19 9.04 10.41 19.39
C ALA A 19 7.70 10.26 18.66
N GLY A 20 7.44 11.08 17.64
CA GLY A 20 6.40 10.83 16.63
C GLY A 20 6.84 9.77 15.62
N CYS A 21 7.45 8.68 16.07
CA CYS A 21 7.72 7.52 15.23
C CYS A 21 6.47 6.64 15.26
N ASP A 22 5.37 7.13 14.66
CA ASP A 22 4.32 6.23 14.20
C ASP A 22 4.94 5.43 13.05
N ALA A 23 5.40 4.23 13.38
CA ALA A 23 6.08 3.32 12.46
C ALA A 23 5.16 2.75 11.36
N SER A 24 4.03 3.40 11.06
CA SER A 24 3.29 3.19 9.81
C SER A 24 2.49 4.43 9.40
N GLY A 25 3.17 5.49 8.94
CA GLY A 25 2.52 6.68 8.34
C GLY A 25 1.85 6.42 6.99
N ARG A 26 1.28 5.23 6.79
CA ARG A 26 0.54 4.85 5.59
C ARG A 26 -0.88 5.40 5.70
N ASP A 27 -1.19 6.32 4.80
CA ASP A 27 -2.54 6.78 4.51
C ASP A 27 -3.18 5.84 3.50
N TYR A 28 -4.15 5.05 3.97
CA TYR A 28 -4.90 4.11 3.13
C TYR A 28 -6.04 4.81 2.41
N LYS A 29 -6.22 4.46 1.14
CA LYS A 29 -7.35 4.89 0.32
C LYS A 29 -8.51 3.92 0.48
N ASP A 30 -9.66 4.25 -0.09
CA ASP A 30 -10.81 3.35 -0.10
C ASP A 30 -10.46 2.03 -0.79
N ASP A 31 -10.89 0.92 -0.19
CA ASP A 31 -10.67 -0.42 -0.72
C ASP A 31 -11.32 -0.54 -2.11
N LEU A 32 -10.50 -0.89 -3.11
CA LEU A 32 -10.99 -1.18 -4.46
C LEU A 32 -11.38 -2.65 -4.55
N ILE A 33 -12.66 -2.90 -4.82
CA ILE A 33 -13.23 -4.24 -4.97
C ILE A 33 -13.35 -4.59 -6.44
N VAL A 34 -12.62 -5.61 -6.88
CA VAL A 34 -12.64 -6.09 -8.26
C VAL A 34 -13.30 -7.47 -8.30
N PRO A 35 -14.49 -7.61 -8.91
CA PRO A 35 -15.12 -8.91 -9.06
C PRO A 35 -14.31 -9.80 -10.01
N LEU A 36 -14.20 -11.07 -9.66
CA LEU A 36 -13.64 -12.13 -10.52
C LEU A 36 -14.80 -13.02 -11.02
N GLU A 37 -14.64 -14.34 -10.99
CA GLU A 37 -15.68 -15.30 -11.40
C GLU A 37 -16.52 -15.70 -10.19
N GLY A 38 -17.84 -15.79 -10.36
CA GLY A 38 -18.74 -16.21 -9.30
C GLY A 38 -18.76 -15.23 -8.12
N ASP A 39 -18.50 -15.74 -6.92
CA ASP A 39 -18.46 -14.99 -5.66
C ASP A 39 -17.03 -14.57 -5.25
N GLU A 40 -16.07 -14.72 -6.16
CA GLU A 40 -14.67 -14.36 -5.95
C GLU A 40 -14.42 -12.87 -6.24
N ARG A 41 -13.54 -12.25 -5.45
CA ARG A 41 -13.12 -10.86 -5.63
C ARG A 41 -11.68 -10.63 -5.20
N LEU A 42 -11.04 -9.66 -5.83
CA LEU A 42 -9.84 -9.03 -5.29
C LEU A 42 -10.24 -7.80 -4.49
N ILE A 43 -9.52 -7.58 -3.39
CA ILE A 43 -9.57 -6.37 -2.59
C ILE A 43 -8.19 -5.73 -2.66
N ILE A 44 -8.12 -4.54 -3.23
CA ILE A 44 -6.88 -3.79 -3.38
C ILE A 44 -6.90 -2.67 -2.35
N ARG A 45 -6.04 -2.79 -1.33
CA ARG A 45 -5.86 -1.78 -0.29
C ARG A 45 -4.68 -0.92 -0.61
N GLU A 46 -4.94 0.16 -1.33
CA GLU A 46 -3.90 1.10 -1.72
C GLU A 46 -3.55 2.03 -0.57
N TRP A 47 -2.26 2.33 -0.44
CA TRP A 47 -1.72 3.23 0.56
C TRP A 47 -0.65 4.15 -0.01
N SER A 48 -0.45 5.27 0.67
CA SER A 48 0.62 6.23 0.41
C SER A 48 1.25 6.68 1.72
N PHE A 49 2.52 7.10 1.69
CA PHE A 49 3.22 7.77 2.78
C PHE A 49 4.20 8.78 2.18
N LEU A 50 4.89 9.55 3.03
CA LEU A 50 5.75 10.68 2.63
C LEU A 50 6.75 10.36 1.49
N LEU A 51 7.23 9.12 1.39
CA LEU A 51 8.26 8.71 0.42
C LEU A 51 7.87 7.43 -0.33
N GLY A 52 6.57 7.16 -0.51
CA GLY A 52 6.18 6.05 -1.35
C GLY A 52 4.72 5.67 -1.26
N SER A 53 4.37 4.71 -2.09
CA SER A 53 3.02 4.17 -2.18
C SER A 53 3.07 2.67 -2.48
N GLY A 54 1.91 2.05 -2.46
CA GLY A 54 1.76 0.65 -2.85
C GLY A 54 0.35 0.18 -2.58
N ALA A 55 0.10 -1.09 -2.83
CA ALA A 55 -1.14 -1.71 -2.42
C ALA A 55 -0.93 -3.10 -1.87
N GLU A 56 -1.79 -3.47 -0.93
CA GLU A 56 -1.94 -4.84 -0.47
C GLU A 56 -3.06 -5.49 -1.29
N ILE A 57 -2.76 -6.65 -1.87
CA ILE A 57 -3.65 -7.37 -2.76
C ILE A 57 -4.19 -8.56 -1.99
N TYR A 58 -5.49 -8.56 -1.74
CA TYR A 58 -6.18 -9.65 -1.10
C TYR A 58 -7.11 -10.35 -2.08
N TYR A 59 -7.35 -11.62 -1.83
CA TYR A 59 -8.36 -12.43 -2.49
C TYR A 59 -9.42 -12.88 -1.48
N GLN A 60 -10.67 -12.89 -1.90
CA GLN A 60 -11.78 -13.36 -1.09
C GLN A 60 -12.75 -14.17 -1.96
N ARG A 61 -13.20 -15.32 -1.46
CA ARG A 61 -14.28 -16.14 -2.05
C ARG A 61 -15.49 -16.13 -1.11
N GLY A 62 -16.62 -15.64 -1.61
CA GLY A 62 -17.86 -15.54 -0.83
C GLY A 62 -17.67 -14.72 0.46
N ASP A 63 -18.10 -15.28 1.59
CA ASP A 63 -18.02 -14.64 2.91
C ASP A 63 -16.77 -15.05 3.72
N GLN A 64 -15.80 -15.72 3.10
CA GLN A 64 -14.57 -16.12 3.78
C GLN A 64 -13.70 -14.90 4.15
N ASN A 65 -12.77 -15.07 5.10
CA ASN A 65 -11.81 -14.01 5.42
C ASN A 65 -10.88 -13.76 4.22
N PRO A 66 -10.62 -12.49 3.85
CA PRO A 66 -9.68 -12.17 2.78
C PRO A 66 -8.26 -12.68 3.07
N VAL A 67 -7.64 -13.29 2.07
CA VAL A 67 -6.27 -13.82 2.12
C VAL A 67 -5.34 -12.84 1.40
N LEU A 68 -4.28 -12.40 2.07
CA LEU A 68 -3.25 -11.56 1.45
C LEU A 68 -2.48 -12.38 0.42
N LEU A 69 -2.57 -12.00 -0.85
CA LEU A 69 -1.76 -12.57 -1.93
C LEU A 69 -0.35 -11.97 -1.95
N GLY A 70 -0.25 -10.68 -1.62
CA GLY A 70 1.01 -9.97 -1.53
C GLY A 70 0.84 -8.47 -1.73
N GLN A 71 1.94 -7.80 -2.06
CA GLN A 71 1.97 -6.35 -2.23
C GLN A 71 2.44 -5.95 -3.62
N THR A 72 1.89 -4.86 -4.14
CA THR A 72 2.42 -4.09 -5.26
C THR A 72 3.11 -2.85 -4.71
N GLY A 73 4.33 -2.58 -5.19
CA GLY A 73 5.12 -1.45 -4.73
C GLY A 73 4.99 -0.27 -5.69
N GLY A 74 4.79 0.90 -5.12
CA GLY A 74 5.12 2.17 -5.75
C GLY A 74 6.56 2.57 -5.47
N GLY A 75 7.15 3.32 -6.40
CA GLY A 75 8.35 4.12 -6.13
C GLY A 75 8.06 5.30 -5.19
N ASP A 76 9.03 6.19 -5.06
CA ASP A 76 9.10 7.14 -3.95
C ASP A 76 8.26 8.42 -4.16
N ASP A 77 7.35 8.43 -5.15
CA ASP A 77 6.57 9.61 -5.55
C ASP A 77 5.17 9.70 -4.91
N GLY A 78 4.77 8.66 -4.16
CA GLY A 78 3.47 8.60 -3.50
C GLY A 78 2.28 8.39 -4.45
N ALA A 79 2.51 8.02 -5.71
CA ALA A 79 1.45 7.82 -6.70
C ALA A 79 0.54 6.64 -6.34
N CYS A 80 -0.78 6.86 -6.40
CA CYS A 80 -1.81 5.88 -6.06
C CYS A 80 -2.58 5.45 -7.34
N PRO A 81 -2.00 4.59 -8.19
CA PRO A 81 -2.59 4.22 -9.48
C PRO A 81 -3.95 3.53 -9.39
N TYR A 82 -4.22 2.77 -8.33
CA TYR A 82 -5.48 2.02 -8.22
C TYR A 82 -6.66 2.97 -7.99
N SER A 83 -6.51 3.94 -7.09
CA SER A 83 -7.48 5.01 -6.83
C SER A 83 -7.72 5.90 -8.06
N LEU A 84 -6.71 6.01 -8.94
CA LEU A 84 -6.80 6.77 -10.18
C LEU A 84 -7.37 5.96 -11.36
N GLY A 85 -7.68 4.68 -11.17
CA GLY A 85 -8.16 3.80 -12.26
C GLY A 85 -7.09 3.46 -13.29
N GLN A 86 -5.81 3.59 -12.93
CA GLN A 86 -4.66 3.40 -13.82
C GLN A 86 -4.06 1.99 -13.69
N TYR A 87 -4.90 0.98 -13.85
CA TYR A 87 -4.52 -0.42 -13.69
C TYR A 87 -5.28 -1.34 -14.63
N GLU A 88 -4.71 -2.52 -14.88
CA GLU A 88 -5.33 -3.61 -15.62
C GLU A 88 -5.22 -4.90 -14.80
N ILE A 89 -6.27 -5.72 -14.82
CA ILE A 89 -6.30 -7.02 -14.13
C ILE A 89 -6.67 -8.08 -15.14
N LEU A 90 -5.85 -9.12 -15.22
CA LEU A 90 -6.04 -10.27 -16.08
C LEU A 90 -5.97 -11.55 -15.25
N ARG A 91 -6.98 -12.42 -15.39
CA ARG A 91 -6.98 -13.75 -14.79
C ARG A 91 -6.63 -14.79 -15.84
N GLU A 92 -5.70 -15.68 -15.49
CA GLU A 92 -5.33 -16.84 -16.30
C GLU A 92 -5.28 -18.08 -15.41
N GLY A 93 -6.33 -18.89 -15.48
CA GLY A 93 -6.51 -20.06 -14.62
C GLY A 93 -6.52 -19.68 -13.14
N ASN A 94 -5.53 -20.19 -12.40
CA ASN A 94 -5.37 -19.95 -10.97
C ASN A 94 -4.52 -18.71 -10.64
N THR A 95 -4.13 -17.93 -11.64
CA THR A 95 -3.31 -16.73 -11.44
C THR A 95 -4.06 -15.46 -11.76
N VAL A 96 -3.72 -14.38 -11.06
CA VAL A 96 -4.12 -13.03 -11.42
C VAL A 96 -2.89 -12.16 -11.63
N SER A 97 -2.79 -11.58 -12.82
CA SER A 97 -1.79 -10.59 -13.18
C SER A 97 -2.38 -9.20 -13.06
N ILE A 98 -1.76 -8.36 -12.23
CA ILE A 98 -2.13 -6.95 -12.06
C ILE A 98 -1.05 -6.11 -12.72
N LYS A 99 -1.45 -5.21 -13.61
CA LYS A 99 -0.60 -4.14 -14.14
C LYS A 99 -1.06 -2.80 -13.62
N TRP A 100 -0.14 -1.88 -13.38
CA TRP A 100 -0.45 -0.52 -12.93
C TRP A 100 0.52 0.48 -13.55
N LEU A 101 0.00 1.66 -13.90
CA LEU A 101 0.80 2.75 -14.45
C LEU A 101 1.34 3.60 -13.30
N PHE A 102 2.65 3.63 -13.14
CA PHE A 102 3.25 4.39 -12.06
C PHE A 102 3.43 5.88 -12.42
N GLY A 103 3.70 6.74 -11.43
CA GLY A 103 3.78 8.20 -11.63
C GLY A 103 4.86 8.65 -12.62
N ASP A 104 5.85 7.80 -12.87
CA ASP A 104 6.88 7.94 -13.92
C ASP A 104 6.37 7.64 -15.35
N GLY A 105 5.10 7.24 -15.50
CA GLY A 105 4.51 6.82 -16.77
C GLY A 105 4.91 5.41 -17.22
N ILE A 106 5.54 4.62 -16.35
CA ILE A 106 5.98 3.25 -16.63
C ILE A 106 4.95 2.25 -16.09
N TRP A 107 4.52 1.34 -16.95
CA TRP A 107 3.70 0.21 -16.55
C TRP A 107 4.52 -0.83 -15.78
N ARG A 108 4.03 -1.21 -14.61
CA ARG A 108 4.57 -2.29 -13.79
C ARG A 108 3.58 -3.44 -13.74
N SER A 109 4.07 -4.64 -13.46
CA SER A 109 3.21 -5.82 -13.41
C SER A 109 3.65 -6.81 -12.35
N LYS A 110 2.68 -7.48 -11.72
CA LYS A 110 2.94 -8.58 -10.79
C LYS A 110 1.82 -9.61 -10.88
N THR A 111 2.20 -10.87 -10.85
CA THR A 111 1.29 -12.01 -10.89
C THR A 111 1.22 -12.66 -9.52
N PHE A 112 0.02 -13.07 -9.13
CA PHE A 112 -0.28 -13.73 -7.88
C PHE A 112 -1.00 -15.05 -8.14
N GLU A 113 -0.62 -16.10 -7.40
CA GLU A 113 -1.38 -17.35 -7.35
C GLU A 113 -2.59 -17.16 -6.42
N LEU A 114 -3.76 -17.63 -6.85
CA LEU A 114 -4.95 -17.65 -6.04
C LEU A 114 -4.93 -18.90 -5.13
N PRO A 115 -5.34 -18.78 -3.86
CA PRO A 115 -5.51 -19.95 -3.00
C PRO A 115 -6.69 -20.80 -3.53
N THR A 116 -6.48 -22.11 -3.56
CA THR A 116 -7.47 -23.10 -4.01
C THR A 116 -8.59 -23.32 -3.00
#